data_AF-M0DBD6-F1
#
_entry.id   AF-M0DBD6-F1
#
_cell.length_a   1.000
_cell.length_b   1.000
_cell.length_c   1.000
_cell.angle_alpha   90.00
_cell.angle_beta   90.00
_cell.angle_gamma   90.00
#
_symmetry.space_group_name_H-M   'P 1'
#
loop_
_entity.id
_entity.type
_entity.pdbx_description
1 polymer ?
#
loop_
_entity_poly.entity_id
_entity_poly.type
_entity_poly.pdbx_seq_one_letter_code
_entity_poly.pdbx_strand_id
1 'polypeptide(L)'
;MASKNVTSQVVSVDEQAFENADEAAVDEDGFEVVDETPKFQATVQMETQAKVDANHPDGIVDSSDERIYGATLEQEERIRAREAELERISAKAELGTQDGREKRTREVAAKRSAERRREFQKRAASVDQWADPGRDDPRAELSQEQLAAVNTQSMRL
;
A
#
# COMPACT_ATOMS: atom_id res chain seq x y z
N MET A 1 -34.54 5.07 9.09
CA MET A 1 -34.56 4.96 7.62
C MET A 1 -35.08 6.27 7.04
N ALA A 2 -34.20 7.23 6.78
CA ALA A 2 -34.58 8.49 6.15
C ALA A 2 -33.53 8.81 5.08
N SER A 3 -33.91 8.64 3.82
CA SER A 3 -33.09 9.04 2.68
C SER A 3 -34.02 9.46 1.55
N LYS A 4 -34.12 10.77 1.31
CA LYS A 4 -34.55 11.34 0.04
C LYS A 4 -33.88 12.71 -0.10
N ASN A 5 -32.61 12.69 -0.49
CA ASN A 5 -31.97 13.86 -1.06
C ASN A 5 -31.97 13.66 -2.58
N VAL A 6 -32.87 14.35 -3.27
CA VAL A 6 -32.81 14.58 -4.70
C VAL A 6 -32.13 15.92 -4.88
N THR A 7 -30.89 15.93 -5.39
CA THR A 7 -30.20 17.13 -5.84
C THR A 7 -29.95 16.99 -7.33
N SER A 8 -30.76 17.66 -8.13
CA SER A 8 -30.47 17.93 -9.54
C SER A 8 -30.73 19.41 -9.81
N GLN A 9 -29.80 20.26 -9.37
CA GLN A 9 -29.64 21.58 -9.96
C GLN A 9 -28.52 21.45 -10.99
N VAL A 10 -28.92 21.26 -12.24
CA VAL A 10 -28.06 21.46 -13.40
C VAL A 10 -27.97 22.97 -13.59
N VAL A 11 -26.85 23.57 -13.20
CA VAL A 11 -26.53 24.95 -13.55
C VAL A 11 -25.75 24.88 -14.86
N SER A 12 -26.36 25.37 -15.93
CA SER A 12 -25.68 25.62 -17.20
C SER A 12 -24.61 26.68 -16.96
N VAL A 13 -23.36 26.34 -17.30
CA VAL A 13 -22.25 27.29 -17.32
C VAL A 13 -22.48 28.18 -18.54
N ASP A 14 -23.11 29.33 -18.31
CA ASP A 14 -23.17 30.38 -19.31
C ASP A 14 -21.75 30.91 -19.56
N GLU A 15 -21.42 30.85 -20.83
CA GLU A 15 -20.45 31.62 -21.57
C GLU A 15 -20.14 33.01 -20.97
N GLN A 16 -18.84 33.35 -20.97
CA GLN A 16 -18.27 34.70 -20.89
C GLN A 16 -18.09 35.36 -19.51
N ALA A 17 -16.91 35.17 -18.92
CA ALA A 17 -16.17 36.21 -18.21
C ALA A 17 -14.71 35.78 -17.96
N PHE A 18 -13.91 35.70 -19.02
CA PHE A 18 -12.46 35.78 -18.90
C PHE A 18 -11.97 36.96 -19.75
N GLU A 19 -12.26 38.17 -19.28
CA GLU A 19 -11.33 39.28 -19.43
C GLU A 19 -10.84 39.63 -18.03
N ASN A 20 -9.66 39.12 -17.70
CA ASN A 20 -8.77 39.67 -16.70
C ASN A 20 -7.38 39.54 -17.33
N ALA A 21 -6.43 40.45 -17.22
CA ALA A 21 -6.39 41.80 -16.69
C ALA A 21 -4.94 42.20 -16.96
N ASP A 22 -4.66 42.75 -18.14
CA ASP A 22 -3.39 43.44 -18.42
C ASP A 22 -3.65 44.96 -18.40
N GLU A 23 -4.49 45.42 -17.48
CA GLU A 23 -4.53 46.84 -17.13
C GLU A 23 -3.28 47.14 -16.30
N ALA A 24 -2.27 47.67 -16.96
CA ALA A 24 -1.15 48.33 -16.32
C ALA A 24 -1.70 49.31 -15.27
N ALA A 25 -1.36 49.07 -13.99
CA ALA A 25 -1.71 50.00 -12.94
C ALA A 25 -1.11 51.36 -13.29
N VAL A 26 -1.96 52.38 -13.41
CA VAL A 26 -1.55 53.76 -13.68
C VAL A 26 -1.62 54.54 -12.37
N ASP A 27 -0.60 55.35 -12.11
CA ASP A 27 -0.59 56.24 -10.94
C ASP A 27 -1.58 57.41 -11.10
N GLU A 28 -1.73 58.24 -10.05
CA GLU A 28 -2.65 59.39 -10.05
C GLU A 28 -2.34 60.44 -11.14
N ASP A 29 -1.16 60.38 -11.74
CA ASP A 29 -0.68 61.26 -12.82
C ASP A 29 -0.73 60.57 -14.21
N GLY A 30 -1.20 59.32 -14.29
CA GLY A 30 -1.44 58.59 -15.55
C GLY A 30 -0.21 57.90 -16.15
N PHE A 31 0.85 57.66 -15.38
CA PHE A 31 2.01 56.88 -15.82
C PHE A 31 1.87 55.40 -15.45
N GLU A 32 2.26 54.52 -16.38
CA GLU A 32 2.32 53.06 -16.18
C GLU A 32 3.30 52.73 -15.04
N VAL A 33 2.78 52.13 -13.97
CA VAL A 33 3.56 51.67 -12.81
C VAL A 33 4.42 50.49 -13.27
N VAL A 34 5.67 50.79 -13.61
CA VAL A 34 6.68 49.78 -13.83
C VAL A 34 6.94 49.10 -12.49
N ASP A 35 6.68 47.80 -12.39
CA ASP A 35 7.13 46.99 -11.27
C ASP A 35 8.67 47.09 -11.17
N GLU A 36 9.17 47.99 -10.32
CA GLU A 36 10.60 48.20 -10.09
C GLU A 36 11.26 47.02 -9.36
N THR A 37 10.57 45.89 -9.17
CA THR A 37 11.15 44.70 -8.56
C THR A 37 12.24 44.14 -9.48
N PRO A 38 13.53 44.27 -9.10
CA PRO A 38 14.61 43.84 -9.97
C PRO A 38 14.55 42.32 -10.10
N LYS A 39 14.40 41.81 -11.32
CA LYS A 39 14.59 40.37 -11.59
C LYS A 39 16.07 40.08 -11.41
N PHE A 40 16.45 39.56 -10.25
CA PHE A 40 17.82 39.15 -9.97
C PHE A 40 18.24 38.05 -10.96
N GLN A 41 19.04 38.43 -11.95
CA GLN A 41 19.74 37.50 -12.81
C GLN A 41 21.19 37.44 -12.37
N ALA A 42 21.75 36.23 -12.36
CA ALA A 42 23.18 36.07 -12.10
C ALA A 42 23.96 36.88 -13.13
N THR A 43 24.98 37.62 -12.68
CA THR A 43 25.88 38.27 -13.63
C THR A 43 26.66 37.19 -14.37
N VAL A 44 27.07 37.49 -15.61
CA VAL A 44 27.90 36.57 -16.41
C VAL A 44 29.16 36.14 -15.62
N GLN A 45 29.74 37.05 -14.84
CA GLN A 45 30.88 36.72 -13.97
C GLN A 45 30.53 35.72 -12.87
N MET A 46 29.37 35.87 -12.21
CA MET A 46 28.91 34.89 -11.21
C MET A 46 28.64 33.53 -11.84
N GLU A 47 28.01 33.49 -13.02
CA GLU A 47 27.77 32.24 -13.76
C GLU A 47 29.08 31.56 -14.16
N THR A 48 30.05 32.36 -14.63
CA THR A 48 31.37 31.85 -15.02
C THR A 48 32.13 31.31 -13.81
N GLN A 49 32.11 32.02 -12.68
CA GLN A 49 32.78 31.60 -11.45
C GLN A 49 32.15 30.31 -10.91
N ALA A 50 30.82 30.22 -10.86
CA ALA A 50 30.12 29.01 -10.45
C ALA A 50 30.50 27.80 -11.32
N LYS A 51 30.66 28.03 -12.64
CA LYS A 51 31.07 26.98 -13.58
C LYS A 51 32.53 26.56 -13.40
N VAL A 52 33.43 27.49 -13.07
CA VAL A 52 34.84 27.20 -12.78
C VAL A 52 34.97 26.44 -11.46
N ASP A 53 34.29 26.90 -10.41
CA ASP A 53 34.31 26.27 -9.08
C ASP A 53 33.76 24.84 -9.13
N ALA A 54 32.71 24.59 -9.91
CA ALA A 54 32.14 23.27 -10.12
C ALA A 54 33.08 22.29 -10.85
N ASN A 55 34.04 22.80 -11.65
CA ASN A 55 35.01 21.98 -12.41
C ASN A 55 36.41 21.94 -11.76
N HIS A 56 36.59 22.54 -10.58
CA HIS A 56 37.89 22.58 -9.91
C HIS A 56 38.29 21.16 -9.46
N PRO A 57 39.55 20.72 -9.68
CA PRO A 57 40.01 19.37 -9.31
C PRO A 57 39.98 19.10 -7.79
N ASP A 58 40.04 20.16 -6.97
CA ASP A 58 39.81 20.11 -5.51
C ASP A 58 38.36 20.48 -5.11
N GLY A 59 37.49 20.79 -6.07
CA GLY A 59 36.04 20.93 -5.87
C GLY A 59 35.34 19.56 -5.92
N ILE A 60 34.06 19.44 -5.52
CA ILE A 60 33.29 18.19 -5.29
C ILE A 60 33.87 16.97 -6.04
N VAL A 61 34.84 16.30 -5.41
CA VAL A 61 35.78 15.34 -6.06
C VAL A 61 35.17 13.95 -6.27
N ASP A 62 33.90 13.76 -5.89
CA ASP A 62 33.29 12.44 -5.91
C ASP A 62 31.96 12.49 -6.65
N SER A 63 32.05 12.16 -7.94
CA SER A 63 30.93 11.99 -8.85
C SER A 63 30.54 10.51 -9.00
N SER A 64 30.89 9.65 -8.03
CA SER A 64 30.36 8.30 -8.02
C SER A 64 28.84 8.35 -7.88
N ASP A 65 28.12 7.50 -8.61
CA ASP A 65 26.64 7.41 -8.54
C ASP A 65 26.13 7.02 -7.14
N GLU A 66 27.04 6.67 -6.23
CA GLU A 66 26.77 6.29 -4.84
C GLU A 66 26.74 7.49 -3.88
N ARG A 67 27.33 8.64 -4.26
CA ARG A 67 27.36 9.88 -3.48
C ARG A 67 26.20 10.81 -3.84
N ILE A 68 25.67 11.49 -2.84
CA ILE A 68 24.64 12.51 -3.03
C ILE A 68 25.37 13.83 -3.31
N TYR A 69 25.27 14.31 -4.55
CA TYR A 69 25.94 15.54 -4.98
C TYR A 69 25.60 16.72 -4.06
N GLY A 70 26.64 17.37 -3.53
CA GLY A 70 26.49 18.51 -2.62
C GLY A 70 26.19 18.16 -1.15
N ALA A 71 26.10 16.87 -0.80
CA ALA A 71 25.99 16.43 0.58
C ALA A 71 27.38 16.14 1.18
N THR A 72 27.55 16.42 2.47
CA THR A 72 28.70 15.94 3.23
C THR A 72 28.53 14.45 3.55
N LEU A 73 29.62 13.72 3.82
CA LEU A 73 29.57 12.29 4.17
C LEU A 73 28.66 12.02 5.39
N GLU A 74 28.68 12.89 6.40
CA GLU A 74 27.77 12.78 7.56
C GLU A 74 26.29 12.93 7.15
N GLN A 75 26.00 13.84 6.21
CA GLN A 75 24.65 14.02 5.69
C GLN A 75 24.20 12.80 4.88
N GLU A 76 25.07 12.21 4.07
CA GLU A 76 24.79 10.99 3.31
C GLU A 76 24.44 9.82 4.22
N GLU A 77 25.25 9.57 5.26
CA GLU A 77 24.98 8.52 6.24
C GLU A 77 23.64 8.75 6.95
N ARG A 78 23.32 10.01 7.28
CA ARG A 78 22.05 10.38 7.91
C ARG A 78 20.85 10.14 6.98
N ILE A 79 21.00 10.45 5.69
CA ILE A 79 19.96 10.20 4.67
C ILE A 79 19.75 8.70 4.51
N ARG A 80 20.83 7.93 4.30
CA ARG A 80 20.75 6.47 4.16
C ARG A 80 20.14 5.80 5.39
N ALA A 81 20.52 6.22 6.59
CA ALA A 81 19.94 5.70 7.83
C ALA A 81 18.43 5.98 7.92
N ARG A 82 17.99 7.17 7.50
CA ARG A 82 16.57 7.53 7.47
C ARG A 82 15.80 6.72 6.43
N GLU A 83 16.37 6.49 5.26
CA GLU A 83 15.75 5.67 4.21
C GLU A 83 15.58 4.23 4.65
N ALA A 84 16.60 3.63 5.28
CA ALA A 84 16.50 2.29 5.87
C ALA A 84 15.42 2.22 6.97
N GLU A 85 15.27 3.28 7.77
CA GLU A 85 14.19 3.37 8.75
C GLU A 85 12.81 3.45 8.08
N LEU A 86 12.66 4.28 7.04
CA LEU A 86 11.42 4.39 6.28
C LEU A 86 11.04 3.07 5.60
N GLU A 87 12.00 2.34 5.04
CA GLU A 87 11.79 1.01 4.47
C GLU A 87 11.34 0.00 5.54
N ARG A 88 11.92 0.05 6.73
CA ARG A 88 11.47 -0.78 7.85
C ARG A 88 10.03 -0.44 8.26
N ILE A 89 9.69 0.84 8.32
CA ILE A 89 8.34 1.31 8.66
C ILE A 89 7.34 0.90 7.57
N SER A 90 7.67 1.03 6.29
CA SER A 90 6.80 0.64 5.18
C SER A 90 6.54 -0.86 5.18
N ALA A 91 7.56 -1.70 5.33
CA ALA A 91 7.41 -3.16 5.43
C ALA A 91 6.52 -3.56 6.63
N LYS A 92 6.66 -2.86 7.76
CA LYS A 92 5.80 -3.08 8.93
C LYS A 92 4.36 -2.59 8.68
N ALA A 93 4.19 -1.50 7.94
CA ALA A 93 2.89 -0.95 7.59
C ALA A 93 2.11 -1.86 6.65
N GLU A 94 2.76 -2.51 5.67
CA GLU A 94 2.13 -3.52 4.81
C GLU A 94 1.50 -4.66 5.62
N LEU A 95 2.22 -5.18 6.61
CA LEU A 95 1.72 -6.19 7.55
C LEU A 95 0.57 -5.68 8.44
N GLY A 96 0.55 -4.38 8.72
CA GLY A 96 -0.43 -3.70 9.57
C GLY A 96 -1.73 -3.26 8.87
N THR A 97 -1.79 -3.34 7.55
CA THR A 97 -3.02 -3.04 6.81
C THR A 97 -4.15 -3.98 7.24
N GLN A 98 -5.33 -3.41 7.53
CA GLN A 98 -6.50 -4.16 7.96
C GLN A 98 -7.10 -4.99 6.81
N ASP A 99 -6.69 -4.69 5.57
CA ASP A 99 -7.12 -5.39 4.37
C ASP A 99 -6.76 -6.88 4.45
N GLY A 100 -7.76 -7.72 4.24
CA GLY A 100 -7.63 -9.17 4.36
C GLY A 100 -7.35 -9.69 5.78
N ARG A 101 -7.31 -8.85 6.83
CA ARG A 101 -7.16 -9.32 8.23
C ARG A 101 -8.29 -10.25 8.64
N GLU A 102 -9.53 -9.92 8.27
CA GLU A 102 -10.69 -10.76 8.53
C GLU A 102 -10.52 -12.14 7.88
N LYS A 103 -10.15 -12.17 6.59
CA LYS A 103 -9.91 -13.41 5.85
C LYS A 103 -8.82 -14.26 6.50
N ARG A 104 -7.64 -13.67 6.77
CA ARG A 104 -6.53 -14.35 7.45
C ARG A 104 -6.95 -14.90 8.81
N THR A 105 -7.67 -14.10 9.60
CA THR A 105 -8.14 -14.51 10.93
C THR A 105 -9.13 -15.67 10.84
N ARG A 106 -10.07 -15.61 9.88
CA ARG A 106 -11.03 -16.69 9.62
C ARG A 106 -10.33 -17.98 9.20
N GLU A 107 -9.35 -17.90 8.32
CA GLU A 107 -8.56 -19.06 7.88
C GLU A 107 -7.81 -19.71 9.05
N VAL A 108 -7.14 -18.91 9.88
CA VAL A 108 -6.43 -19.41 11.07
C VAL A 108 -7.40 -20.02 12.08
N ALA A 109 -8.54 -19.36 12.32
CA ALA A 109 -9.57 -19.87 13.23
C ALA A 109 -10.16 -21.20 12.73
N ALA A 110 -10.44 -21.31 11.42
CA ALA A 110 -10.95 -22.53 10.81
C ALA A 110 -9.95 -23.69 10.93
N LYS A 111 -8.67 -23.44 10.63
CA LYS A 111 -7.59 -24.43 10.78
C LYS A 111 -7.48 -24.93 12.22
N ARG A 112 -7.35 -24.00 13.19
CA ARG A 112 -7.29 -24.36 14.62
C ARG A 112 -8.54 -25.06 15.14
N SER A 113 -9.71 -24.70 14.62
CA SER A 113 -10.95 -25.40 14.96
C SER A 113 -10.95 -26.84 14.45
N ALA A 114 -10.50 -27.08 13.21
CA ALA A 114 -10.39 -28.42 12.66
C ALA A 114 -9.37 -29.29 13.41
N GLU A 115 -8.21 -28.72 13.77
CA GLU A 115 -7.20 -29.40 14.59
C GLU A 115 -7.75 -29.81 15.97
N ARG A 116 -8.36 -28.87 16.69
CA ARG A 116 -8.99 -29.16 18.00
C ARG A 116 -10.09 -30.23 17.90
N ARG A 117 -10.90 -30.21 16.84
CA ARG A 117 -11.91 -31.25 16.61
C ARG A 117 -11.27 -32.61 16.40
N ARG A 118 -10.22 -32.72 15.60
CA ARG A 118 -9.48 -33.98 15.40
C ARG A 118 -8.88 -34.50 16.70
N GLU A 119 -8.27 -33.64 17.51
CA GLU A 119 -7.73 -34.04 18.82
C GLU A 119 -8.82 -34.55 19.76
N PHE A 120 -9.97 -33.88 19.79
CA PHE A 120 -11.11 -34.32 20.59
C PHE A 120 -11.65 -35.67 20.10
N GLN A 121 -11.79 -35.85 18.79
CA GLN A 121 -12.22 -37.09 18.17
C GLN A 121 -11.25 -38.25 18.46
N LYS A 122 -9.93 -38.01 18.38
CA LYS A 122 -8.91 -38.99 18.80
C LYS A 122 -9.02 -39.39 20.26
N ARG A 123 -9.37 -38.45 21.16
CA ARG A 123 -9.64 -38.78 22.57
C ARG A 123 -10.92 -39.59 22.71
N ALA A 124 -11.97 -39.22 21.98
CA ALA A 124 -13.23 -39.95 21.96
C ALA A 124 -13.07 -41.40 21.44
N ALA A 125 -12.09 -41.64 20.56
CA ALA A 125 -11.74 -42.97 20.06
C ALA A 125 -11.43 -44.01 21.16
N SER A 126 -11.00 -43.56 22.34
CA SER A 126 -10.79 -44.44 23.49
C SER A 126 -12.08 -45.06 24.03
N VAL A 127 -13.22 -44.40 23.80
CA VAL A 127 -14.55 -44.83 24.25
C VAL A 127 -15.38 -45.36 23.07
N ASP A 128 -15.36 -44.65 21.95
CA ASP A 128 -16.04 -45.02 20.71
C ASP A 128 -15.05 -45.06 19.55
N GLN A 129 -14.66 -46.27 19.15
CA GLN A 129 -13.71 -46.50 18.07
C GLN A 129 -14.19 -45.94 16.71
N TRP A 130 -15.47 -45.66 16.53
CA TRP A 130 -16.01 -45.05 15.32
C TRP A 130 -15.79 -43.54 15.26
N ALA A 131 -15.44 -42.92 16.39
CA ALA A 131 -15.10 -41.51 16.45
C ALA A 131 -13.64 -41.21 16.06
N ASP A 132 -12.81 -42.24 15.81
CA ASP A 132 -11.41 -42.07 15.43
C ASP A 132 -11.29 -41.45 14.02
N PRO A 133 -10.72 -40.23 13.88
CA PRO A 133 -10.55 -39.61 12.58
C PRO A 133 -9.45 -40.27 11.73
N GLY A 134 -8.67 -41.19 12.30
CA GLY A 134 -7.65 -41.98 11.60
C GLY A 134 -8.12 -43.36 11.15
N ARG A 135 -9.33 -43.79 11.49
CA ARG A 135 -9.88 -45.08 11.07
C ARG A 135 -10.36 -45.00 9.61
N ASP A 136 -10.03 -46.02 8.83
CA ASP A 136 -10.52 -46.15 7.45
C ASP A 136 -12.04 -46.33 7.41
N ASP A 137 -12.68 -45.98 6.28
CA ASP A 137 -14.13 -46.20 6.11
C ASP A 137 -14.43 -47.70 6.30
N PRO A 138 -15.34 -48.09 7.21
CA PRO A 138 -15.72 -49.50 7.39
C PRO A 138 -16.14 -50.20 6.10
N ARG A 139 -16.59 -49.47 5.10
CA ARG A 139 -16.89 -50.04 3.77
C ARG A 139 -15.67 -50.66 3.11
N ALA A 140 -14.47 -50.17 3.40
CA ALA A 140 -13.22 -50.72 2.86
C ALA A 140 -12.91 -52.12 3.42
N GLU A 141 -13.46 -52.48 4.59
CA GLU A 141 -13.29 -53.81 5.19
C GLU A 141 -14.22 -54.86 4.58
N LEU A 142 -15.23 -54.45 3.81
CA LEU A 142 -16.24 -55.33 3.23
C LEU A 142 -15.91 -55.68 1.78
N SER A 143 -16.10 -56.95 1.42
CA SER A 143 -16.11 -57.35 0.02
C SER A 143 -17.28 -56.70 -0.73
N GLN A 144 -17.17 -56.61 -2.05
CA GLN A 144 -18.21 -56.00 -2.89
C GLN A 144 -19.58 -56.71 -2.76
N GLU A 145 -19.58 -58.03 -2.60
CA GLU A 145 -20.79 -58.82 -2.36
C GLU A 145 -21.42 -58.50 -1.00
N GLN A 146 -20.60 -58.35 0.06
CA GLN A 146 -21.06 -57.98 1.39
C GLN A 146 -21.62 -56.55 1.42
N LEU A 147 -20.96 -55.61 0.74
CA LEU A 147 -21.47 -54.24 0.55
C LEU A 147 -22.82 -54.23 -0.18
N ALA A 148 -22.97 -55.02 -1.24
CA ALA A 148 -24.23 -55.16 -1.97
C ALA A 148 -25.34 -55.70 -1.05
N ALA A 149 -25.03 -56.72 -0.24
CA ALA A 149 -25.98 -57.28 0.73
C ALA A 149 -26.41 -56.23 1.78
N VAL A 150 -25.47 -55.48 2.36
CA VAL A 150 -25.75 -54.40 3.32
C VAL A 150 -26.65 -53.33 2.69
N ASN A 151 -26.32 -52.86 1.48
CA ASN A 151 -27.13 -51.84 0.77
C ASN A 151 -28.54 -52.35 0.50
N THR A 152 -28.69 -53.61 0.09
CA THR A 152 -29.99 -54.22 -0.18
C THR A 152 -30.84 -54.33 1.09
N GLN A 153 -30.24 -54.67 2.23
CA GLN A 153 -30.95 -54.67 3.51
C GLN A 153 -31.29 -53.26 3.99
N SER A 154 -30.39 -52.28 3.79
CA SER A 154 -30.61 -50.89 4.15
C SER A 154 -31.82 -50.29 3.44
N MET A 155 -32.04 -50.66 2.18
CA MET A 155 -33.20 -50.24 1.37
C MET A 155 -34.52 -50.90 1.80
N ARG A 156 -34.48 -51.94 2.64
CA ARG A 156 -35.67 -52.64 3.15
C ARG A 156 -36.13 -52.15 4.52
N LEU A 157 -35.26 -51.47 5.26
CA LEU A 157 -35.55 -50.81 6.55
C LEU A 157 -36.03 -49.37 6.31
#